data_AF-A0A7N2M6D5-F1
#
_entry.id   AF-A0A7N2M6D5-F1
#
_cell.length_a   1.000
_cell.length_b   1.000
_cell.length_c   1.000
_cell.angle_alpha   90.00
_cell.angle_beta   90.00
_cell.angle_gamma   90.00
#
_symmetry.space_group_name_H-M   'P 1'
#
loop_
_entity.id
_entity.type
_entity.pdbx_description
1 polymer ?
#
loop_
_entity_poly.entity_id
_entity_poly.type
_entity_poly.pdbx_seq_one_letter_code
_entity_poly.pdbx_strand_id
1 'polypeptide(L)'
;MNDNMVQRRREREREFDYLQGSEKGPGHWGDLTKDLEACKNGSTQSPIDLSSKRVKVIPKLMDLKRYYKPCNATVKNGSHYISVRNQKLHNFINLV
;
A
#
# COMPACT_ATOMS: atom_id res chain seq x y z
N MET A 1 20.30 -12.96 0.07
CA MET A 1 19.28 -12.33 0.94
C MET A 1 19.23 -13.17 2.21
N ASN A 2 19.45 -12.60 3.40
CA ASN A 2 19.70 -13.36 4.64
C ASN A 2 18.40 -13.99 5.20
N ASP A 3 18.45 -15.25 5.65
CA ASP A 3 17.32 -16.03 6.18
C ASP A 3 16.63 -15.34 7.37
N ASN A 4 17.40 -14.63 8.19
CA ASN A 4 16.89 -13.89 9.34
C ASN A 4 15.96 -12.72 8.92
N MET A 5 16.20 -12.09 7.75
CA MET A 5 15.33 -11.04 7.22
C MET A 5 14.04 -11.60 6.61
N VAL A 6 14.09 -12.81 6.05
CA VAL A 6 12.90 -13.49 5.53
C VAL A 6 11.96 -13.85 6.68
N GLN A 7 12.51 -14.29 7.81
CA GLN A 7 11.69 -14.74 8.93
C GLN A 7 11.00 -13.59 9.67
N ARG A 8 11.71 -12.49 9.93
CA ARG A 8 11.12 -11.25 10.48
C ARG A 8 9.99 -10.67 9.61
N ARG A 9 10.05 -10.88 8.30
CA ARG A 9 9.00 -10.42 7.39
C ARG A 9 7.74 -11.27 7.49
N ARG A 10 7.90 -12.59 7.60
CA ARG A 10 6.78 -13.53 7.81
C ARG A 10 6.09 -13.33 9.15
N GLU A 11 6.83 -12.96 10.18
CA GLU A 11 6.27 -12.63 11.50
C GLU A 11 5.40 -11.37 11.46
N ARG A 12 5.88 -10.27 10.86
CA ARG A 12 5.05 -9.07 10.61
C ARG A 12 3.86 -9.33 9.69
N GLU A 13 4.02 -10.18 8.69
CA GLU A 13 2.91 -10.58 7.81
C GLU A 13 1.84 -11.42 8.56
N ARG A 14 2.11 -11.94 9.77
CA ARG A 14 1.13 -12.63 10.65
C ARG A 14 0.54 -11.77 11.76
N GLU A 15 0.92 -10.50 11.80
CA GLU A 15 0.57 -9.56 12.86
C GLU A 15 -0.88 -9.08 12.72
N PHE A 16 -1.39 -9.00 11.49
CA PHE A 16 -2.76 -8.60 11.16
C PHE A 16 -3.38 -9.53 10.11
N ASP A 17 -4.70 -9.52 10.01
CA ASP A 17 -5.48 -10.21 8.99
C ASP A 17 -6.61 -9.33 8.43
N TYR A 18 -7.38 -9.86 7.48
CA TYR A 18 -8.50 -9.17 6.83
C TYR A 18 -9.88 -9.74 7.23
N LEU A 19 -9.93 -10.64 8.22
CA LEU A 19 -11.17 -11.29 8.61
C LEU A 19 -12.02 -10.33 9.44
N GLN A 20 -13.27 -10.15 9.03
CA GLN A 20 -14.22 -9.32 9.76
C GLN A 20 -14.51 -9.94 11.14
N GLY A 21 -14.40 -9.14 12.21
CA GLY A 21 -14.65 -9.58 13.58
C GLY A 21 -13.48 -10.33 14.24
N SER A 22 -12.38 -10.57 13.54
CA SER A 22 -11.13 -11.09 14.14
C SER A 22 -10.49 -10.03 15.04
N GLU A 23 -9.88 -10.43 16.16
CA GLU A 23 -9.05 -9.55 17.00
C GLU A 23 -7.83 -8.99 16.24
N LYS A 24 -7.45 -9.62 15.13
CA LYS A 24 -6.40 -9.16 14.21
C LYS A 24 -6.95 -8.52 12.93
N GLY A 25 -8.27 -8.41 12.83
CA GLY A 25 -8.97 -7.90 11.67
C GLY A 25 -8.94 -6.37 11.57
N PRO A 26 -9.44 -5.80 10.46
CA PRO A 26 -9.34 -4.35 10.18
C PRO A 26 -9.94 -3.45 11.25
N GLY A 27 -10.98 -3.92 11.97
CA GLY A 27 -11.58 -3.18 13.07
C GLY A 27 -10.67 -2.98 14.28
N HIS A 28 -9.58 -3.74 14.39
CA HIS A 28 -8.66 -3.76 15.54
C HIS A 28 -7.21 -3.44 15.18
N TRP A 29 -6.87 -3.17 13.92
CA TRP A 29 -5.48 -2.95 13.50
C TRP A 29 -4.75 -1.88 14.31
N GLY A 30 -5.43 -0.78 14.66
CA GLY A 30 -4.82 0.30 15.44
C GLY A 30 -4.57 -0.03 16.91
N ASP A 31 -5.06 -1.17 17.40
CA ASP A 31 -4.84 -1.65 18.76
C ASP A 31 -3.72 -2.72 18.83
N LEU A 32 -3.23 -3.22 17.69
CA LEU A 32 -2.24 -4.30 17.63
C LEU A 32 -0.84 -3.84 18.04
N THR A 33 -0.38 -2.72 17.48
CA THR A 33 0.92 -2.12 17.82
C THR A 33 0.88 -0.60 17.70
N LYS A 34 1.84 0.06 18.35
CA LYS A 34 1.99 1.52 18.28
C LYS A 34 2.19 2.03 16.86
N ASP A 35 2.87 1.26 16.00
CA ASP A 35 3.12 1.64 14.60
C ASP A 35 1.83 1.62 13.75
N LEU A 36 0.77 0.94 14.20
CA LEU A 36 -0.51 0.83 13.52
C LEU A 36 -1.58 1.76 14.09
N GLU A 37 -1.30 2.55 15.14
CA GLU A 37 -2.27 3.41 15.83
C GLU A 37 -3.04 4.33 14.87
N ALA A 38 -2.39 4.80 13.80
CA ALA A 38 -3.00 5.62 12.76
C ALA A 38 -4.20 4.96 12.05
N CYS A 39 -4.28 3.62 12.02
CA CYS A 39 -5.42 2.88 11.46
C CYS A 39 -6.71 3.12 12.25
N LYS A 40 -6.62 3.49 13.53
CA LYS A 40 -7.77 3.80 14.39
C LYS A 40 -7.99 5.30 14.54
N ASN A 41 -6.91 6.07 14.74
CA ASN A 41 -6.98 7.49 15.09
C ASN A 41 -6.82 8.45 13.90
N GLY A 42 -6.46 7.94 12.72
CA GLY A 42 -6.27 8.76 11.53
C GLY A 42 -7.59 9.29 10.95
N SER A 43 -7.66 10.59 10.64
CA SER A 43 -8.83 11.23 10.05
C SER A 43 -8.85 11.21 8.51
N THR A 44 -7.76 10.80 7.87
CA THR A 44 -7.57 10.80 6.41
C THR A 44 -7.16 9.42 5.89
N GLN A 45 -7.83 8.37 6.39
CA GLN A 45 -7.58 6.98 6.00
C GLN A 45 -8.18 6.62 4.63
N SER A 46 -7.70 5.53 4.05
CA SER A 46 -8.20 4.94 2.80
C SER A 46 -8.54 3.46 3.00
N PRO A 47 -9.43 2.86 2.18
CA PRO A 47 -10.18 3.46 1.08
C PRO A 47 -11.33 4.38 1.55
N ILE A 48 -11.85 5.21 0.63
CA ILE A 48 -13.04 6.04 0.84
C ILE A 48 -14.09 5.74 -0.22
N ASP A 49 -15.36 6.01 0.09
CA ASP A 49 -16.43 5.97 -0.92
C ASP A 49 -16.27 7.13 -1.92
N LEU A 50 -16.20 6.80 -3.20
CA LEU A 50 -16.04 7.72 -4.33
C LEU A 50 -17.37 8.03 -5.06
N SER A 51 -18.51 7.92 -4.36
CA SER A 51 -19.82 8.25 -4.93
C SER A 51 -19.86 9.64 -5.59
N SER A 52 -20.34 9.69 -6.83
CA SER A 52 -20.33 10.90 -7.68
C SER A 52 -21.06 12.09 -7.07
N LYS A 53 -22.05 11.84 -6.19
CA LYS A 53 -22.84 12.88 -5.50
C LYS A 53 -22.00 13.83 -4.65
N ARG A 54 -20.82 13.42 -4.18
CA ARG A 54 -19.96 14.19 -3.27
C ARG A 54 -18.68 14.71 -3.93
N VAL A 55 -18.48 14.42 -5.22
CA VAL A 55 -17.27 14.80 -5.95
C VAL A 55 -17.41 16.24 -6.45
N LYS A 56 -16.34 17.03 -6.27
CA LYS A 56 -16.18 18.33 -6.93
C LYS A 56 -15.33 18.17 -8.18
N VAL A 57 -15.91 18.41 -9.35
CA VAL A 57 -15.17 18.44 -10.61
C VAL A 57 -14.34 19.71 -10.67
N ILE A 58 -13.04 19.58 -10.94
CA ILE A 58 -12.09 20.70 -11.07
C ILE A 58 -11.56 20.69 -12.51
N PRO A 59 -12.16 21.45 -13.44
CA PRO A 59 -11.83 21.39 -14.87
C PRO A 59 -10.39 21.81 -15.22
N LYS A 60 -9.71 22.54 -14.31
CA LYS A 60 -8.33 22.99 -14.49
C LYS A 60 -7.28 21.95 -14.09
N LEU A 61 -7.71 20.79 -13.59
CA LEU A 61 -6.77 19.72 -13.28
C LEU A 61 -6.28 19.14 -14.61
N MET A 62 -5.00 19.33 -14.92
CA MET A 62 -4.40 18.82 -16.15
C MET A 62 -4.48 17.29 -16.21
N ASP A 63 -4.50 16.76 -17.43
CA ASP A 63 -4.40 15.31 -17.65
C ASP A 63 -3.14 14.74 -16.99
N LEU A 64 -3.30 13.57 -16.38
CA LEU A 64 -2.19 12.84 -15.79
C LEU A 64 -1.23 12.35 -16.89
N LYS A 65 -0.12 13.08 -17.07
CA LYS A 65 0.98 12.68 -17.96
C LYS A 65 1.74 11.49 -17.36
N ARG A 66 1.82 10.39 -18.11
CA ARG A 66 2.48 9.14 -17.68
C ARG A 66 3.55 8.75 -18.69
N TYR A 67 4.75 8.44 -18.21
CA TYR A 67 5.90 8.05 -19.03
C TYR A 67 6.51 6.75 -18.53
N TYR A 68 5.68 5.72 -18.34
CA TYR A 68 6.16 4.39 -17.94
C TYR A 68 6.86 3.69 -19.11
N LYS A 69 8.01 3.06 -18.84
CA LYS A 69 8.76 2.27 -19.82
C LYS A 69 8.77 0.79 -19.38
N PRO A 70 8.77 -0.17 -20.32
CA PRO A 70 9.02 -1.57 -19.99
C PRO A 70 10.35 -1.70 -19.25
N CYS A 71 10.37 -2.55 -18.23
CA CYS A 71 11.59 -2.88 -17.50
C CYS A 71 11.50 -4.30 -16.95
N ASN A 72 12.66 -4.87 -16.61
CA ASN A 72 12.69 -6.13 -15.89
C ASN A 72 12.00 -5.96 -14.54
N ALA A 73 11.08 -6.86 -14.22
CA ALA A 73 10.31 -6.81 -13.00
C ALA A 73 10.28 -8.19 -12.32
N THR A 74 10.08 -8.16 -11.02
CA THR A 74 9.92 -9.35 -10.19
C THR A 74 8.55 -9.33 -9.55
N VAL A 75 7.81 -10.43 -9.69
CA VAL A 75 6.54 -10.65 -8.99
C VAL A 75 6.85 -11.19 -7.59
N LYS A 76 6.31 -10.54 -6.56
CA LYS A 76 6.34 -11.03 -5.18
C LYS A 76 4.92 -11.40 -4.74
N ASN A 77 4.73 -12.66 -4.39
CA ASN A 77 3.58 -13.11 -3.61
C ASN A 77 3.91 -13.00 -2.11
N GLY A 78 3.22 -12.12 -1.39
CA GLY A 78 3.27 -12.00 0.07
C GLY A 78 1.97 -12.49 0.69
N SER A 79 1.95 -12.71 2.02
CA SER A 79 0.78 -13.29 2.69
C SER A 79 -0.55 -12.58 2.37
N HIS A 80 -0.51 -11.25 2.20
CA HIS A 80 -1.70 -10.40 2.05
C HIS A 80 -1.77 -9.67 0.71
N TYR A 81 -0.81 -9.87 -0.18
CA TYR A 81 -0.74 -9.13 -1.44
C TYR A 81 0.11 -9.85 -2.49
N ILE A 82 -0.20 -9.58 -3.76
CA ILE A 82 0.71 -9.82 -4.88
C ILE A 82 1.17 -8.46 -5.39
N SER A 83 2.48 -8.29 -5.54
CA SER A 83 3.07 -7.01 -5.98
C SER A 83 4.09 -7.24 -7.10
N VAL A 84 4.18 -6.28 -8.01
CA VAL A 84 5.23 -6.22 -9.03
C VAL A 84 6.27 -5.19 -8.58
N ARG A 85 7.53 -5.58 -8.57
CA ARG A 85 8.66 -4.69 -8.27
C ARG A 85 9.52 -4.54 -9.50
N ASN A 86 9.61 -3.33 -10.00
CA ASN A 86 10.52 -2.99 -11.08
C ASN A 86 11.97 -3.06 -10.54
N GLN A 87 12.86 -3.70 -11.29
CA GLN A 87 14.29 -3.62 -11.01
C GLN A 87 14.73 -2.21 -11.38
N LYS A 88 15.19 -1.44 -10.39
CA LYS A 88 15.61 -0.04 -10.60
C LYS A 88 16.60 0.03 -11.77
N LEU A 89 16.19 0.58 -12.90
CA LEU A 89 17.14 1.26 -13.77
C LEU A 89 17.50 2.55 -13.02
N HIS A 90 18.77 2.67 -12.62
CA HIS A 90 19.35 3.95 -12.21
C HIS A 90 19.29 4.92 -13.39
N ASN A 91 18.14 5.54 -13.63
CA ASN A 91 18.01 6.66 -14.55
C ASN A 91 17.05 7.64 -13.90
N PHE A 92 17.62 8.67 -13.29
CA PHE A 92 16.90 9.88 -12.94
C PHE A 92 16.11 10.33 -14.18
N ILE A 93 14.80 10.39 -14.05
CA ILE A 93 14.01 11.20 -14.97
C ILE A 93 14.33 12.64 -14.57
N ASN A 94 15.14 13.32 -15.38
CA ASN A 94 15.18 14.78 -15.34
C ASN A 94 13.78 15.26 -15.73
N LEU A 95 13.12 15.93 -14.80
CA LEU A 95 12.00 16.80 -15.12
C LEU A 95 12.61 18.00 -15.87
N VAL A 96 12.29 18.15 -17.14
CA VAL A 96 12.43 19.43 -17.85
C VAL A 96 11.31 20.35 -17.39
#